data_AF-B5MF46-F1
#
_entry.id   AF-B5MF46-F1
#
_cell.length_a   1.000
_cell.length_b   1.000
_cell.length_c   1.000
_cell.angle_alpha   90.00
_cell.angle_beta   90.00
_cell.angle_gamma   90.00
#
_symmetry.space_group_name_H-M   'P 1'
#
loop_
_entity.id
_entity.type
_entity.pdbx_description
1 polymer ?
#
loop_
_entity_poly.entity_id
_entity_poly.type
_entity_poly.pdbx_seq_one_letter_code
_entity_poly.pdbx_strand_id
1 'polypeptide(L)'
;MLKLPKSVYYYWIKHMDDQKQKDQWLVDKIREIVSKHKGRYGYRRIKAILENRKQIVVNHKRLLRIMKTYNLLCQKFKNKSRTRYSS
;
A
#
# COMPACT_ATOMS: atom_id res chain seq x y z
N MET A 1 -28.56 -15.10 11.88
CA MET A 1 -27.39 -14.64 12.67
C MET A 1 -26.29 -15.68 12.53
N LEU A 2 -25.11 -15.30 12.02
CA LEU A 2 -23.94 -16.18 11.96
C LEU A 2 -23.48 -16.49 13.40
N LYS A 3 -23.65 -17.74 13.86
CA LYS A 3 -23.22 -18.20 15.19
C LYS A 3 -21.71 -18.52 15.19
N LEU A 4 -20.87 -17.49 15.16
CA LEU A 4 -19.43 -17.65 15.36
C LEU A 4 -19.11 -17.81 16.86
N PRO A 5 -18.26 -18.78 17.26
CA PRO A 5 -17.77 -18.87 18.63
C PRO A 5 -17.05 -17.58 19.04
N LYS A 6 -17.28 -17.13 20.27
CA LYS A 6 -16.72 -15.88 20.80
C LYS A 6 -15.19 -15.84 20.70
N SER A 7 -14.53 -16.96 20.98
CA SER A 7 -13.07 -17.11 20.87
C SER A 7 -12.56 -16.86 19.44
N VAL A 8 -13.25 -17.39 18.44
CA VAL A 8 -12.91 -17.20 17.02
C VAL A 8 -13.04 -15.73 16.65
N TYR A 9 -14.15 -15.08 17.02
CA TYR A 9 -14.38 -13.66 16.75
C TYR A 9 -13.26 -12.77 17.30
N TYR A 10 -12.90 -12.92 18.58
CA TYR A 10 -11.85 -12.11 19.19
C TYR A 10 -10.44 -12.45 18.68
N TYR A 11 -10.19 -13.70 18.30
CA TYR A 11 -8.95 -14.09 17.63
C TYR A 11 -8.76 -13.31 16.32
N TRP A 12 -9.78 -13.26 15.47
CA TRP A 12 -9.71 -12.52 14.21
C TRP A 12 -9.48 -11.03 14.41
N ILE A 13 -10.18 -10.38 15.35
CA ILE A 13 -9.99 -8.96 15.65
C ILE A 13 -8.56 -8.68 16.10
N LYS A 14 -8.05 -9.45 17.06
CA LYS A 14 -6.69 -9.29 17.58
C LYS A 14 -5.66 -9.40 16.47
N HIS A 15 -5.78 -10.42 15.62
CA HIS A 15 -4.86 -10.61 14.49
C HIS A 15 -4.93 -9.48 13.46
N MET A 16 -6.10 -8.89 13.23
CA MET A 16 -6.24 -7.74 12.32
C MET A 16 -5.54 -6.49 12.89
N ASP A 17 -5.72 -6.21 14.18
CA ASP A 17 -5.08 -5.06 14.83
C ASP A 17 -3.56 -5.21 14.91
N ASP A 18 -3.06 -6.39 15.29
CA ASP A 18 -1.63 -6.70 15.31
C ASP A 18 -0.99 -6.50 13.93
N GLN A 19 -1.68 -6.95 12.87
CA GLN A 19 -1.18 -6.80 11.50
C GLN A 19 -1.15 -5.32 11.06
N LYS A 20 -2.15 -4.53 11.46
CA LYS A 20 -2.18 -3.09 11.19
C LYS A 20 -1.04 -2.37 11.90
N GLN A 21 -0.76 -2.72 13.15
CA GLN A 21 0.37 -2.17 13.91
C GLN A 21 1.72 -2.54 13.26
N LYS A 22 1.88 -3.80 12.82
CA LYS A 22 3.07 -4.26 12.07
C LYS A 22 3.24 -3.59 10.71
N ASP A 23 2.17 -3.14 10.07
CA ASP A 23 2.24 -2.44 8.78
C ASP A 23 2.51 -0.93 8.97
N GLN A 24 2.36 -0.37 10.18
CA GLN A 24 2.45 1.08 10.46
C GLN A 24 3.82 1.68 10.08
N TRP A 25 4.94 1.04 10.45
CA TRP A 25 6.27 1.53 10.11
C TRP A 25 6.49 1.63 8.59
N LEU A 26 5.90 0.69 7.84
CA LEU A 26 6.00 0.66 6.38
C LEU A 26 5.13 1.75 5.76
N VAL A 27 3.94 2.00 6.33
CA VAL A 27 3.06 3.11 5.93
C VAL A 27 3.79 4.44 6.06
N ASP A 28 4.49 4.68 7.16
CA ASP A 28 5.19 5.94 7.39
C ASP A 28 6.35 6.14 6.41
N LYS A 29 7.10 5.06 6.10
CA LYS A 29 8.11 5.11 5.03
C LYS A 29 7.52 5.38 3.66
N ILE A 30 6.37 4.79 3.33
CA ILE A 30 5.70 5.06 2.06
C ILE A 30 5.23 6.52 2.02
N ARG A 31 4.67 7.06 3.10
CA ARG A 31 4.26 8.47 3.20
C ARG A 31 5.42 9.43 2.97
N GLU A 32 6.58 9.16 3.56
CA GLU A 32 7.81 9.95 3.35
C GLU A 32 8.17 10.01 1.85
N ILE A 33 8.19 8.85 1.17
CA ILE A 33 8.50 8.74 -0.25
C ILE A 33 7.44 9.44 -1.11
N VAL A 34 6.15 9.23 -0.82
CA VAL A 34 5.04 9.82 -1.56
C VAL A 34 5.06 11.35 -1.46
N SER A 35 5.30 11.88 -0.27
CA SER A 35 5.42 13.32 -0.01
C SER A 35 6.60 13.92 -0.79
N LYS A 36 7.78 13.29 -0.71
CA LYS A 36 8.99 13.68 -1.46
C LYS A 36 8.74 13.76 -2.97
N HIS A 37 7.92 12.86 -3.50
CA HIS A 37 7.59 12.79 -4.93
C HIS A 37 6.23 13.40 -5.30
N LYS A 38 5.62 14.20 -4.41
CA LYS A 38 4.37 14.95 -4.64
C LYS A 38 3.23 14.07 -5.19
N GLY A 39 3.09 12.84 -4.70
CA GLY A 39 2.03 11.92 -5.11
C GLY A 39 2.13 11.37 -6.54
N ARG A 40 3.29 11.52 -7.20
CA ARG A 40 3.50 11.11 -8.61
C ARG A 40 3.76 9.61 -8.78
N TYR A 41 4.21 8.93 -7.73
CA TYR A 41 4.69 7.56 -7.80
C TYR A 41 3.60 6.57 -7.39
N GLY A 42 3.43 5.54 -8.20
CA GLY A 42 2.59 4.38 -7.86
C GLY A 42 3.40 3.28 -7.18
N TYR A 43 2.71 2.23 -6.73
CA TYR A 43 3.30 1.16 -5.93
C TYR A 43 4.54 0.49 -6.57
N ARG A 44 4.57 0.34 -7.90
CA ARG A 44 5.74 -0.23 -8.61
C ARG A 44 7.00 0.61 -8.43
N ARG A 45 6.89 1.94 -8.55
CA ARG A 45 8.05 2.84 -8.35
C ARG A 45 8.46 2.90 -6.88
N ILE A 46 7.48 2.89 -5.98
CA ILE A 46 7.76 2.87 -4.53
C ILE A 46 8.47 1.59 -4.13
N LYS A 47 8.06 0.43 -4.66
CA LYS A 47 8.77 -0.86 -4.47
C LYS A 47 10.24 -0.74 -4.86
N ALA A 48 10.52 -0.24 -6.06
CA ALA A 48 11.90 -0.08 -6.53
C ALA A 48 12.72 0.86 -5.63
N ILE A 49 12.12 1.92 -5.10
CA ILE A 49 12.79 2.85 -4.17
C ILE A 49 13.06 2.19 -2.83
N LEU A 50 12.10 1.42 -2.29
CA LEU A 50 12.26 0.69 -1.03
C LEU A 50 13.38 -0.36 -1.14
N GLU A 51 13.42 -1.10 -2.25
CA GLU A 51 14.46 -2.10 -2.51
C GLU A 51 15.83 -1.43 -2.72
N ASN A 52 15.93 -0.47 -3.64
CA ASN A 52 17.23 0.10 -4.05
C ASN A 52 17.82 1.08 -3.04
N ARG A 53 17.00 1.86 -2.33
CA ARG A 53 17.51 2.93 -1.43
C ARG A 53 17.46 2.58 0.04
N LYS A 54 16.56 1.69 0.43
CA LYS A 54 16.32 1.36 1.84
C LYS A 54 16.62 -0.11 2.16
N GLN A 55 16.98 -0.92 1.15
CA GLN A 55 17.25 -2.36 1.30
C GLN A 55 16.06 -3.13 1.92
N ILE A 56 14.84 -2.64 1.71
CA ILE A 56 13.62 -3.23 2.26
C ILE A 56 12.92 -4.03 1.16
N VAL A 57 12.93 -5.35 1.29
CA VAL A 57 12.24 -6.25 0.35
C VAL A 57 10.80 -6.46 0.83
N VAL A 58 9.84 -5.92 0.09
CA VAL A 58 8.41 -6.08 0.38
C VAL A 58 7.70 -6.66 -0.84
N ASN A 59 6.86 -7.68 -0.61
CA ASN A 59 6.01 -8.22 -1.67
C ASN A 59 5.11 -7.11 -2.24
N HIS A 60 5.10 -6.98 -3.58
CA HIS A 60 4.30 -6.00 -4.29
C HIS A 60 2.79 -6.09 -3.99
N LYS A 61 2.26 -7.28 -3.65
CA LYS A 61 0.86 -7.46 -3.23
C LYS A 61 0.59 -6.80 -1.88
N ARG A 62 1.49 -6.98 -0.90
CA ARG A 62 1.40 -6.34 0.42
C ARG A 62 1.50 -4.83 0.29
N LEU A 63 2.46 -4.34 -0.51
CA LEU A 63 2.62 -2.92 -0.78
C LEU A 63 1.37 -2.32 -1.42
N LEU A 64 0.80 -2.99 -2.43
CA LEU A 64 -0.43 -2.54 -3.09
C LEU A 64 -1.61 -2.49 -2.13
N ARG A 65 -1.77 -3.51 -1.27
CA ARG A 65 -2.83 -3.55 -0.24
C ARG A 65 -2.71 -2.35 0.70
N ILE A 66 -1.54 -2.16 1.29
CA ILE A 66 -1.27 -1.06 2.23
C ILE A 66 -1.54 0.29 1.54
N MET A 67 -0.97 0.52 0.36
CA MET A 67 -1.17 1.77 -0.36
C MET A 67 -2.63 2.04 -0.71
N LYS A 68 -3.43 1.00 -1.01
CA LYS A 68 -4.88 1.14 -1.21
C LYS A 68 -5.60 1.49 0.09
N THR A 69 -5.34 0.76 1.17
CA THR A 69 -5.97 0.98 2.48
C THR A 69 -5.76 2.41 2.98
N TYR A 70 -4.57 2.98 2.76
CA TYR A 70 -4.21 4.32 3.21
C TYR A 70 -4.36 5.42 2.14
N ASN A 71 -4.98 5.12 0.99
CA ASN A 71 -5.16 6.06 -0.13
C ASN A 71 -3.86 6.71 -0.63
N LEU A 72 -2.73 6.00 -0.56
CA LEU A 72 -1.39 6.46 -0.94
C LEU A 72 -1.05 6.18 -2.42
N LEU A 73 -2.03 5.75 -3.22
CA LEU A 73 -1.82 5.51 -4.65
C LEU A 73 -1.56 6.81 -5.41
N CYS A 74 -0.95 6.69 -6.59
CA CYS A 74 -0.72 7.83 -7.48
C CYS A 74 -2.06 8.48 -7.85
N GLN A 75 -2.22 9.76 -7.50
CA GLN A 75 -3.44 10.52 -7.79
C GLN A 75 -3.32 11.42 -9.02
N LYS A 76 -2.08 11.75 -9.46
CA LYS A 76 -1.85 12.72 -10.54
C LYS A 76 -2.17 12.20 -11.94
N PHE A 77 -1.94 10.91 -12.19
CA PHE A 77 -2.12 10.31 -13.51
C PHE A 77 -3.25 9.29 -13.46
N LYS A 78 -4.48 9.79 -13.52
CA LYS A 78 -5.69 8.95 -13.53
C LYS A 78 -6.05 8.48 -14.95
N ASN A 79 -5.68 9.27 -15.96
CA ASN A 79 -6.05 9.03 -17.34
C ASN A 79 -4.88 8.39 -18.10
N LYS A 80 -5.14 7.24 -18.73
CA LYS A 80 -4.29 6.75 -19.82
C LYS A 80 -4.64 7.63 -21.02
N SER A 81 -3.79 8.58 -21.39
CA SER A 81 -3.93 9.25 -22.69
C SER A 81 -3.76 8.17 -23.74
N ARG A 82 -4.87 7.64 -24.24
CA ARG A 82 -4.88 6.71 -25.37
C ARG A 82 -4.68 7.53 -26.64
N THR A 83 -3.53 8.19 -26.78
CA THR A 83 -3.06 8.61 -28.10
C THR A 83 -2.53 7.35 -28.78
N ARG A 84 -3.48 6.51 -29.23
CA ARG A 84 -3.22 5.55 -30.30
C ARG A 84 -2.98 6.44 -31.52
N TYR A 85 -1.73 6.62 -31.92
CA TYR A 85 -1.37 7.10 -33.26
C TYR A 85 -2.16 8.36 -33.69
N SER A 86 -1.68 9.54 -33.34
CA SER A 86 -1.95 10.70 -34.20
C SER A 86 -1.05 10.54 -35.41
N SER A 87 -1.66 10.50 -36.59
CA SER A 87 -1.12 10.28 -37.94
C SER A 87 0.36 10.58 -38.15
#